data_AF-B5HZ48-F1
#
_entry.id   AF-B5HZ48-F1
#
_cell.length_a   1.000
_cell.length_b   1.000
_cell.length_c   1.000
_cell.angle_alpha   90.00
_cell.angle_beta   90.00
_cell.angle_gamma   90.00
#
_symmetry.space_group_name_H-M   'P 1'
#
loop_
_entity.id
_entity.type
_entity.pdbx_description
1 polymer ?
#
loop_
_entity_poly.entity_id
_entity_poly.type
_entity_poly.pdbx_seq_one_letter_code
_entity_poly.pdbx_strand_id
1 'polypeptide(L)'
;MTKRFSVLAVSAAVVGGFFITSMPAHAATSADRGEVSVKASVTCNTSQLRQQIANLKTKAAKLKQLGETAAAKKALNDAAALQKKLDACIKADDDASKPFPG
;
A
#
# COMPACT_ATOMS: atom_id res chain seq x y z
N MET A 1 -50.30 -6.98 2.71
CA MET A 1 -49.17 -6.10 3.06
C MET A 1 -48.63 -6.50 4.43
N THR A 2 -47.39 -6.98 4.50
CA THR A 2 -46.68 -7.15 5.78
C THR A 2 -45.20 -6.84 5.56
N LYS A 3 -44.79 -5.68 6.09
CA LYS A 3 -43.45 -5.14 6.02
C LYS A 3 -42.54 -5.89 6.97
N ARG A 4 -41.36 -6.31 6.51
CA ARG A 4 -40.29 -6.82 7.39
C ARG A 4 -39.15 -5.82 7.34
N PHE A 5 -39.02 -5.08 8.43
CA PHE A 5 -38.00 -4.06 8.63
C PHE A 5 -36.67 -4.72 9.00
N SER A 6 -35.64 -4.36 8.25
CA SER A 6 -34.24 -4.62 8.57
C SER A 6 -33.90 -4.00 9.92
N VAL A 7 -33.56 -4.84 10.90
CA VAL A 7 -32.94 -4.39 12.15
C VAL A 7 -31.47 -4.76 12.08
N LEU A 8 -30.65 -3.78 11.71
CA LEU A 8 -29.21 -3.79 11.90
C LEU A 8 -28.96 -3.45 13.37
N ALA A 9 -28.70 -4.48 14.18
CA ALA A 9 -28.29 -4.30 15.57
C ALA A 9 -26.82 -3.85 15.60
N VAL A 10 -26.64 -2.63 16.10
CA VAL A 10 -25.36 -1.95 16.32
C VAL A 10 -24.60 -2.61 17.48
N SER A 11 -23.28 -2.65 17.30
CA SER A 11 -22.20 -3.13 18.16
C SER A 11 -22.33 -2.88 19.67
N ALA A 12 -21.83 -3.81 20.49
CA ALA A 12 -21.03 -3.51 21.68
C ALA A 12 -20.34 -4.76 22.25
N ALA A 13 -19.21 -4.51 22.91
CA ALA A 13 -18.48 -5.37 23.86
C ALA A 13 -17.38 -6.30 23.30
N VAL A 14 -16.24 -5.72 22.91
CA VAL A 14 -14.96 -6.40 23.16
C VAL A 14 -14.49 -5.98 24.55
N VAL A 15 -14.88 -6.82 25.52
CA VAL A 15 -14.35 -6.82 26.88
C VAL A 15 -12.88 -7.25 26.81
N GLY A 16 -12.02 -6.49 27.49
CA GLY A 16 -10.61 -6.83 27.67
C GLY A 16 -10.46 -8.20 28.32
N GLY A 17 -9.79 -9.09 27.61
CA GLY A 17 -9.34 -10.38 28.13
C GLY A 17 -7.87 -10.55 27.78
N PHE A 18 -6.99 -10.14 28.67
CA PHE A 18 -5.58 -10.50 28.65
C PHE A 18 -5.48 -12.02 28.92
N PHE A 19 -5.44 -12.80 27.85
CA PHE A 19 -5.00 -14.20 27.90
C PHE A 19 -3.69 -14.31 27.12
N ILE A 20 -2.57 -13.98 27.77
CA ILE A 20 -1.25 -14.39 27.31
C ILE A 20 -0.87 -15.62 28.11
N THR A 21 -1.33 -16.77 27.63
CA THR A 21 -0.73 -18.05 27.96
C THR A 21 0.58 -18.15 27.18
N SER A 22 1.69 -18.22 27.92
CA SER A 22 3.01 -18.73 27.53
C SER A 22 3.01 -19.59 26.26
N MET A 23 3.73 -19.16 25.21
CA MET A 23 4.71 -19.94 24.41
C MET A 23 5.41 -19.00 23.37
N PRO A 24 6.75 -18.99 23.26
CA PRO A 24 7.45 -18.20 22.25
C PRO A 24 7.62 -19.05 20.97
N ALA A 25 6.85 -18.75 19.94
CA ALA A 25 7.08 -19.27 18.60
C ALA A 25 7.10 -18.10 17.62
N HIS A 26 8.32 -17.73 17.25
CA HIS A 26 8.71 -16.88 16.13
C HIS A 26 7.93 -17.24 14.87
N ALA A 27 6.87 -16.51 14.58
CA ALA A 27 6.25 -16.48 13.26
C ALA A 27 6.14 -15.03 12.83
N ALA A 28 7.05 -14.65 11.95
CA ALA A 28 7.13 -13.37 11.28
C ALA A 28 5.76 -12.89 10.80
N THR A 29 5.21 -11.89 11.47
CA THR A 29 4.26 -10.96 10.87
C THR A 29 4.76 -9.56 11.16
N SER A 30 5.48 -9.05 10.18
CA SER A 30 5.79 -7.65 9.97
C SER A 30 4.48 -6.86 9.81
N ALA A 31 3.88 -6.51 10.93
CA ALA A 31 2.82 -5.53 11.09
C ALA A 31 3.17 -4.80 12.39
N ASP A 32 4.12 -3.88 12.39
CA ASP A 32 3.78 -2.47 12.33
C ASP A 32 5.06 -1.68 12.01
N ARG A 33 5.33 -1.44 10.72
CA ARG A 33 6.31 -0.42 10.30
C ARG A 33 5.73 0.24 9.07
N GLY A 34 5.07 1.37 9.29
CA GLY A 34 4.54 2.16 8.20
C GLY A 34 3.27 2.89 8.57
N GLU A 35 3.28 3.59 9.71
CA GLU A 35 2.71 4.93 9.76
C GLU A 35 3.35 5.76 8.62
N VAL A 36 2.86 5.57 7.39
CA VAL A 36 3.18 6.45 6.28
C VAL A 36 2.47 7.74 6.63
N SER A 37 3.19 8.60 7.32
CA SER A 37 2.90 10.00 7.52
C SER A 37 2.56 10.58 6.14
N VAL A 38 1.27 10.67 5.84
CA VAL A 38 0.75 11.34 4.65
C VAL A 38 0.88 12.84 4.93
N LYS A 39 2.12 13.34 4.98
CA LYS A 39 2.38 14.74 4.64
C LYS A 39 2.15 14.86 3.15
N ALA A 40 0.91 15.20 2.81
CA ALA A 40 0.48 15.65 1.50
C ALA A 40 1.15 16.99 1.16
N SER A 41 2.48 16.96 0.99
CA SER A 41 3.14 17.93 0.14
C SER A 41 3.12 17.31 -1.25
N VAL A 42 2.52 18.01 -2.22
CA VAL A 42 2.57 17.65 -3.65
C VAL A 42 3.99 17.89 -4.21
N THR A 43 5.02 17.56 -3.43
CA THR A 43 6.37 17.29 -3.91
C THR A 43 6.35 15.85 -4.36
N CYS A 44 6.74 15.60 -5.60
CA CYS A 44 6.75 14.23 -6.09
C CYS A 44 7.69 13.37 -5.25
N ASN A 45 7.12 12.58 -4.33
CA ASN A 45 7.87 11.84 -3.35
C ASN A 45 8.42 10.57 -4.01
N THR A 46 9.57 10.71 -4.68
CA THR A 46 10.23 9.65 -5.45
C THR A 46 10.52 8.43 -4.58
N SER A 47 10.92 8.62 -3.32
CA SER A 47 11.13 7.55 -2.33
C SER A 47 9.86 6.73 -2.08
N GLN A 48 8.73 7.39 -1.82
CA GLN A 48 7.45 6.71 -1.62
C GLN A 48 6.99 5.99 -2.89
N LEU A 49 7.18 6.58 -4.07
CA LEU A 49 6.87 5.93 -5.36
C LEU A 49 7.72 4.67 -5.57
N ARG A 50 9.03 4.71 -5.30
CA ARG A 50 9.92 3.54 -5.38
C ARG A 50 9.48 2.42 -4.45
N GLN A 51 9.10 2.75 -3.21
CA GLN A 51 8.61 1.75 -2.26
C GLN A 51 7.30 1.11 -2.73
N GLN A 52 6.36 1.91 -3.25
CA GLN A 52 5.10 1.37 -3.78
C GLN A 52 5.33 0.45 -5.00
N ILE A 53 6.24 0.81 -5.90
CA ILE A 53 6.62 -0.04 -7.04
C ILE A 53 7.20 -1.37 -6.55
N ALA A 54 8.13 -1.32 -5.58
CA ALA A 54 8.70 -2.53 -5.01
C ALA A 54 7.64 -3.43 -4.35
N ASN A 55 6.73 -2.83 -3.59
CA ASN A 55 5.62 -3.55 -2.94
C ASN A 55 4.70 -4.23 -3.97
N LEU A 56 4.32 -3.52 -5.03
CA LEU A 56 3.49 -4.08 -6.11
C LEU A 56 4.20 -5.21 -6.86
N LYS A 57 5.50 -5.11 -7.10
CA LYS A 57 6.30 -6.19 -7.72
C LYS A 57 6.36 -7.42 -6.82
N THR A 58 6.57 -7.25 -5.51
CA THR A 58 6.52 -8.36 -4.55
C THR A 58 5.14 -9.00 -4.48
N LYS A 59 4.08 -8.18 -4.47
CA LYS A 59 2.69 -8.67 -4.52
C LYS A 59 2.43 -9.45 -5.81
N ALA A 60 2.89 -8.96 -6.95
CA ALA A 60 2.76 -9.67 -8.22
C ALA A 60 3.50 -11.01 -8.22
N ALA A 61 4.70 -11.07 -7.63
CA ALA A 61 5.45 -12.32 -7.49
C ALA A 61 4.69 -13.34 -6.63
N LYS A 62 4.13 -12.89 -5.50
CA LYS A 62 3.29 -13.73 -4.63
C LYS A 62 2.03 -14.22 -5.35
N LEU A 63 1.33 -13.34 -6.06
CA LEU A 63 0.15 -13.72 -6.85
C LEU A 63 0.51 -14.73 -7.95
N LYS A 64 1.67 -14.58 -8.60
CA LYS A 64 2.16 -15.54 -9.58
C LYS A 64 2.44 -16.91 -8.95
N GLN A 65 3.01 -16.96 -7.75
CA GLN A 65 3.23 -18.21 -7.00
C GLN A 65 1.92 -18.90 -6.62
N LEU A 66 0.85 -18.13 -6.37
CA LEU A 66 -0.49 -18.64 -6.07
C LEU A 66 -1.27 -19.08 -7.33
N GLY A 67 -0.70 -18.93 -8.53
CA GLY A 67 -1.39 -19.22 -9.80
C GLY A 67 -2.29 -18.07 -10.31
N GLU A 68 -2.42 -16.99 -9.54
CA GLU A 68 -3.24 -15.81 -9.81
C GLU A 68 -2.57 -14.87 -10.84
N THR A 69 -2.38 -15.37 -12.06
CA THR A 69 -1.64 -14.67 -13.13
C THR A 69 -2.32 -13.39 -13.61
N ALA A 70 -3.66 -13.34 -13.64
CA ALA A 70 -4.41 -12.13 -14.00
C ALA A 70 -4.21 -11.00 -12.98
N ALA A 71 -4.33 -11.32 -11.69
CA ALA A 71 -4.07 -10.38 -10.61
C ALA A 71 -2.60 -9.95 -10.56
N ALA A 72 -1.66 -10.87 -10.81
CA ALA A 72 -0.24 -10.54 -10.92
C ALA A 72 0.02 -9.55 -12.07
N LYS A 73 -0.58 -9.78 -13.26
CA LYS A 73 -0.52 -8.85 -14.40
C LYS A 73 -1.07 -7.48 -14.04
N LYS A 74 -2.20 -7.41 -13.34
CA LYS A 74 -2.77 -6.12 -12.88
C LYS A 74 -1.80 -5.38 -11.97
N ALA A 75 -1.24 -6.06 -10.96
CA ALA A 75 -0.28 -5.46 -10.04
C ALA A 75 1.00 -4.95 -10.75
N LEU A 76 1.48 -5.66 -11.78
CA LEU A 76 2.59 -5.20 -12.60
C LEU A 76 2.24 -3.97 -13.46
N ASN A 77 1.02 -3.92 -14.01
CA ASN A 77 0.56 -2.73 -14.75
C ASN A 77 0.46 -1.50 -13.82
N ASP A 78 -0.09 -1.69 -12.61
CA ASP A 78 -0.15 -0.64 -11.60
C ASP A 78 1.26 -0.15 -11.24
N ALA A 79 2.24 -1.07 -11.09
CA ALA A 79 3.64 -0.72 -10.86
C ALA A 79 4.26 0.06 -12.03
N ALA A 80 3.96 -0.32 -13.28
CA ALA A 80 4.43 0.38 -14.47
C ALA A 80 3.87 1.81 -14.57
N ALA A 81 2.61 2.02 -14.18
CA ALA A 81 2.02 3.35 -14.12
C ALA A 81 2.74 4.25 -13.10
N LEU A 82 3.05 3.71 -11.91
CA LEU A 82 3.82 4.43 -10.90
C LEU A 82 5.26 4.72 -11.36
N GLN A 83 5.88 3.79 -12.08
CA GLN A 83 7.21 3.99 -12.67
C GLN A 83 7.21 5.19 -13.63
N LYS A 84 6.21 5.28 -14.52
CA LYS A 84 6.06 6.44 -15.42
C LYS A 84 5.92 7.76 -14.67
N LYS A 85 5.16 7.77 -13.57
CA LYS A 85 5.04 8.96 -12.72
C LYS A 85 6.37 9.33 -12.09
N LEU A 86 7.11 8.36 -11.57
CA LEU A 86 8.44 8.58 -10.99
C LEU A 86 9.41 9.15 -12.03
N ASP A 87 9.43 8.61 -13.23
CA ASP A 87 10.24 9.11 -14.35
C ASP A 87 9.90 10.55 -14.73
N ALA A 88 8.61 10.89 -14.78
CA ALA A 88 8.16 12.26 -15.04
C ALA A 88 8.61 13.23 -13.94
N CYS A 89 8.60 12.78 -12.70
CA CYS A 89 9.05 13.58 -11.57
C CYS A 89 10.55 13.81 -11.56
N ILE A 90 11.36 12.80 -11.90
CA ILE A 90 12.80 12.96 -12.01
C ILE A 90 13.15 13.94 -13.14
N LYS A 91 12.44 13.86 -14.29
CA LYS A 91 12.64 14.81 -15.39
C LYS A 91 12.27 16.25 -14.99
N ALA A 92 11.12 16.43 -14.35
CA ALA A 92 10.69 17.74 -13.87
C ALA A 92 11.66 18.34 -12.84
N ASP A 93 12.29 17.51 -12.00
CA ASP A 93 13.31 17.94 -11.04
C ASP A 93 14.64 18.32 -11.74
N ASP A 94 15.06 17.59 -12.78
CA ASP A 94 16.22 17.94 -13.63
C ASP A 94 16.02 19.27 -14.36
N ASP A 95 14.84 19.46 -14.96
CA ASP A 95 14.48 20.67 -15.69
C ASP A 95 14.41 21.89 -14.75
N ALA A 96 13.88 21.71 -13.53
CA ALA A 96 13.85 22.76 -12.50
C ALA A 96 15.24 23.09 -11.93
N SER A 97 16.18 22.15 -11.99
CA SER A 97 17.54 22.31 -11.45
C SER A 97 18.51 22.98 -12.43
N LYS A 98 18.14 23.12 -13.72
CA LYS A 98 18.97 23.87 -14.69
C LYS A 98 18.82 25.37 -14.46
N PRO A 99 19.91 26.08 -14.09
CA PRO A 99 19.88 27.54 -14.03
C PRO A 99 19.63 28.08 -15.44
N PHE A 100 18.72 29.06 -15.57
CA PHE A 100 18.54 29.79 -16.82
C PHE A 100 19.90 30.29 -17.35
N PRO A 101 20.24 30.09 -18.63
CA PRO A 101 21.35 30.81 -19.24
C PRO A 101 20.97 32.30 -19.29
N GLY A 102 21.70 33.11 -18.51
CA GLY A 102 21.59 34.57 -18.53
C GLY A 102 22.27 35.19 -19.73
#